data_AF-A0A8J6F7E7-F1
#
_entry.id   AF-A0A8J6F7E7-F1
#
_cell.length_a   1.000
_cell.length_b   1.000
_cell.length_c   1.000
_cell.angle_alpha   90.00
_cell.angle_beta   90.00
_cell.angle_gamma   90.00
#
_symmetry.space_group_name_H-M   'P 1'
#
loop_
_entity.id
_entity.type
_entity.pdbx_description
1 polymer ?
#
loop_
_entity_poly.entity_id
_entity_poly.type
_entity_poly.pdbx_seq_one_letter_code
_entity_poly.pdbx_strand_id
1 'polypeptide(L)'
;MTQDVERLCRELGTVASKLLITPFTLVYYSYQCAISTGWMGPLSIFGYFVIGSLLNRLLMGPLIPKLVQQEKLEGDFRFKHVEIRVNAEAAAFTRAGLVEHSRTAQRLQNLISVQKDLMNQELWLYFGTNLFDYLGGILSYMVIAVPIFAGVYRDLSAAELSELISKNAFVSIYLVNCFSQIIDLSSSLCDVAGYTHRIAELDEAMRCILQGQKDEDEEAKELQPCDAVFVLEDVTITAPGSDCTLVRNLNVHVREGSNLLITGETGSGKSSILRVLARLWKPKRGHVCVFTPFGPRGVLFLPQKPFLSDGTLREQVIYPLKEVFPNSGQVDDDRILRSLEMSGLTCLLSRTGGLDHKVEWKW
;
A
#
# COMPACT_ATOMS: atom_id res chain seq x y z
N MET A 1 -1.18 1.26 1.91
CA MET A 1 -2.55 0.89 2.32
C MET A 1 -3.54 2.03 2.13
N THR A 2 -3.65 3.00 3.03
CA THR A 2 -4.66 4.09 2.91
C THR A 2 -4.51 4.87 1.61
N GLN A 3 -3.28 5.27 1.28
CA GLN A 3 -2.97 6.01 0.07
C GLN A 3 -3.21 5.20 -1.22
N ASP A 4 -2.83 3.92 -1.24
CA ASP A 4 -2.99 3.06 -2.43
C ASP A 4 -4.46 2.75 -2.71
N VAL A 5 -5.25 2.49 -1.67
CA VAL A 5 -6.70 2.24 -1.79
C VAL A 5 -7.41 3.51 -2.26
N GLU A 6 -7.07 4.67 -1.69
CA GLU A 6 -7.63 5.95 -2.12
C GLU A 6 -7.30 6.24 -3.59
N ARG A 7 -6.04 6.07 -3.99
CA ARG A 7 -5.59 6.27 -5.38
C ARG A 7 -6.26 5.28 -6.33
N LEU A 8 -6.34 4.00 -5.97
CA LEU A 8 -7.05 2.99 -6.76
C LEU A 8 -8.50 3.39 -7.00
N CYS A 9 -9.24 3.73 -5.94
CA CYS A 9 -10.66 4.11 -6.06
C CYS A 9 -10.85 5.36 -6.91
N ARG A 10 -9.97 6.37 -6.77
CA ARG A 10 -10.01 7.60 -7.56
C ARG A 10 -9.75 7.33 -9.04
N GLU A 11 -8.65 6.66 -9.35
CA GLU A 11 -8.26 6.36 -10.73
C GLU A 11 -9.30 5.45 -11.41
N LEU A 12 -9.73 4.39 -10.73
CA LEU A 12 -10.76 3.49 -11.23
C LEU A 12 -12.07 4.24 -11.53
N GLY A 13 -12.47 5.19 -10.68
CA GLY A 13 -13.65 6.02 -10.92
C GLY A 13 -13.55 6.87 -12.18
N THR A 14 -12.37 7.46 -12.45
CA THR A 14 -12.15 8.25 -13.68
C THR A 14 -12.07 7.37 -14.93
N VAL A 15 -11.42 6.21 -14.83
CA VAL A 15 -11.23 5.26 -15.93
C VAL A 15 -12.54 4.58 -16.31
N ALA A 16 -13.35 4.17 -15.34
CA ALA A 16 -14.57 3.39 -15.58
C ALA A 16 -15.57 4.09 -16.50
N SER A 17 -15.81 5.39 -16.29
CA SER A 17 -16.75 6.18 -17.11
C SER A 17 -16.31 6.26 -18.58
N LYS A 18 -15.03 6.49 -18.82
CA LYS A 18 -14.45 6.57 -20.16
C LYS A 18 -14.43 5.19 -20.83
N LEU A 19 -13.96 4.16 -20.12
CA LEU A 19 -13.84 2.80 -20.65
C LEU A 19 -15.21 2.21 -21.05
N LEU A 20 -16.29 2.63 -20.39
CA LEU A 20 -17.66 2.24 -20.77
C LEU A 20 -18.11 2.89 -22.08
N ILE A 21 -17.78 4.17 -22.32
CA ILE A 21 -18.29 4.94 -23.48
C ILE A 21 -17.42 4.81 -24.73
N THR A 22 -16.11 4.59 -24.56
CA THR A 22 -15.12 4.55 -25.64
C THR A 22 -15.41 3.48 -26.71
N PRO A 23 -15.82 2.23 -26.37
CA PRO A 23 -16.14 1.22 -27.39
C PRO A 23 -17.30 1.63 -28.31
N PHE A 24 -18.36 2.21 -27.74
CA PHE A 24 -19.55 2.63 -28.50
C PHE A 24 -19.22 3.79 -29.44
N THR A 25 -18.53 4.80 -28.93
CA THR A 25 -18.12 5.97 -29.73
C THR A 25 -17.15 5.55 -30.83
N LEU A 26 -16.18 4.67 -30.53
CA LEU A 26 -15.22 4.17 -31.52
C LEU A 26 -15.88 3.40 -32.65
N VAL A 27 -16.83 2.50 -32.35
CA VAL A 27 -17.59 1.77 -33.38
C VAL A 27 -18.42 2.73 -34.23
N TYR A 28 -19.12 3.68 -33.61
CA TYR A 28 -19.96 4.65 -34.31
C TYR A 28 -19.14 5.53 -35.26
N TYR A 29 -18.06 6.15 -34.78
CA TYR A 29 -17.24 7.04 -35.61
C TYR A 29 -16.40 6.27 -36.65
N SER A 30 -16.00 5.02 -36.36
CA SER A 30 -15.36 4.17 -37.36
C SER A 30 -16.30 3.83 -38.51
N TYR A 31 -17.56 3.49 -38.20
CA TYR A 31 -18.60 3.23 -39.20
C TYR A 31 -18.89 4.49 -40.04
N GLN A 32 -19.06 5.63 -39.38
CA GLN A 32 -19.32 6.90 -40.06
C GLN A 32 -18.14 7.31 -40.96
N CYS A 33 -16.91 7.11 -40.50
CA CYS A 33 -15.69 7.39 -41.28
C CYS A 33 -15.58 6.46 -42.50
N ALA A 34 -15.94 5.17 -42.36
CA ALA A 34 -15.94 4.20 -43.43
C ALA A 34 -16.94 4.53 -44.55
N ILE A 35 -18.13 5.04 -44.19
CA ILE A 35 -19.12 5.50 -45.18
C ILE A 35 -18.61 6.75 -45.91
N SER A 36 -18.04 7.69 -45.16
CA SER A 36 -17.64 9.01 -45.66
C SER A 36 -16.41 8.98 -46.57
N THR A 37 -15.41 8.17 -46.25
CA THR A 37 -14.08 8.18 -46.89
C THR A 37 -13.73 6.82 -47.53
N GLY A 38 -14.61 5.83 -47.40
CA GLY A 38 -14.29 4.44 -47.69
C GLY A 38 -13.40 3.79 -46.62
N TRP A 39 -13.01 2.55 -46.84
CA TRP A 39 -12.19 1.76 -45.90
C TRP A 39 -10.79 2.31 -45.65
N MET A 40 -10.25 3.14 -46.55
CA MET A 40 -8.91 3.72 -46.42
C MET A 40 -8.80 4.70 -45.24
N GLY A 41 -9.87 5.45 -44.95
CA GLY A 41 -9.88 6.44 -43.86
C GLY A 41 -9.69 5.81 -42.48
N PRO A 42 -10.61 4.90 -42.05
CA PRO A 42 -10.46 4.18 -40.80
C PRO A 42 -9.13 3.42 -40.74
N LEU A 43 -8.74 2.70 -41.80
CA LEU A 43 -7.50 1.91 -41.78
C LEU A 43 -6.25 2.77 -41.50
N SER A 44 -6.18 3.97 -42.08
CA SER A 44 -5.08 4.91 -41.82
C SER A 44 -5.07 5.39 -40.37
N ILE A 45 -6.23 5.66 -39.78
CA ILE A 45 -6.37 6.12 -38.39
C ILE A 45 -6.06 4.98 -37.40
N PHE A 46 -6.49 3.76 -37.70
CA PHE A 46 -6.13 2.57 -36.92
C PHE A 46 -4.63 2.28 -36.98
N GLY A 47 -4.01 2.37 -38.17
CA GLY A 47 -2.56 2.23 -38.33
C GLY A 47 -1.80 3.28 -37.52
N TYR A 48 -2.29 4.52 -37.54
CA TYR A 48 -1.76 5.61 -36.73
C TYR A 48 -1.83 5.31 -35.23
N PHE A 49 -2.99 4.85 -34.75
CA PHE A 49 -3.17 4.45 -33.35
C PHE A 49 -2.20 3.34 -32.92
N VAL A 50 -1.99 2.31 -33.74
CA VAL A 50 -1.04 1.23 -33.44
C VAL A 50 0.38 1.76 -33.29
N ILE A 51 0.80 2.66 -34.19
CA ILE A 51 2.12 3.30 -34.11
C ILE A 51 2.26 4.15 -32.84
N GLY A 52 1.23 4.95 -32.51
CA GLY A 52 1.21 5.76 -31.31
C GLY A 52 1.26 4.94 -30.03
N SER A 53 0.49 3.86 -29.96
CA SER A 53 0.49 2.94 -28.82
C SER A 53 1.86 2.29 -28.64
N LEU A 54 2.52 1.87 -29.73
CA LEU A 54 3.86 1.30 -29.67
C LEU A 54 4.91 2.32 -29.22
N LEU A 55 4.84 3.55 -29.72
CA LEU A 55 5.71 4.64 -29.32
C LEU A 55 5.53 4.99 -27.83
N ASN A 56 4.28 5.12 -27.38
CA ASN A 56 3.97 5.40 -25.97
C ASN A 56 4.52 4.29 -25.06
N ARG A 57 4.32 3.02 -25.43
CA ARG A 57 4.86 1.88 -24.68
C ARG A 57 6.38 1.89 -24.59
N LEU A 58 7.08 2.26 -25.67
CA LEU A 58 8.54 2.38 -25.67
C LEU A 58 9.04 3.50 -24.75
N LEU A 59 8.32 4.63 -24.71
CA LEU A 59 8.64 5.78 -23.85
C LEU A 59 8.30 5.52 -22.37
N MET A 60 7.24 4.77 -22.09
CA MET A 60 6.81 4.37 -20.73
C MET A 60 7.77 3.37 -20.07
N GLY A 61 8.33 2.44 -20.85
CA GLY A 61 9.23 1.38 -20.34
C GLY A 61 10.33 1.84 -19.38
N PRO A 62 11.14 2.87 -19.72
CA PRO A 62 12.19 3.37 -18.83
C PRO A 62 11.68 4.25 -17.66
N LEU A 63 10.45 4.75 -17.71
CA LEU A 63 9.87 5.64 -16.70
C LEU A 63 9.44 4.87 -15.44
N ILE A 64 8.74 3.74 -15.64
CA ILE A 64 8.18 2.91 -14.57
C ILE A 64 9.23 2.53 -13.50
N PRO A 65 10.42 2.00 -13.81
CA PRO A 65 11.39 1.64 -12.78
C PRO A 65 11.89 2.86 -11.98
N LYS A 66 12.01 4.04 -12.60
CA LYS A 66 12.38 5.26 -11.88
C LYS A 66 11.27 5.76 -10.97
N LEU A 67 10.00 5.64 -11.40
CA LEU A 67 8.85 5.99 -10.58
C LEU A 67 8.80 5.13 -9.31
N VAL A 68 8.95 3.81 -9.46
CA VAL A 68 9.01 2.88 -8.32
C VAL A 68 10.19 3.20 -7.40
N GLN A 69 11.36 3.53 -7.96
CA GLN A 69 12.52 3.94 -7.19
C GLN A 69 12.26 5.25 -6.41
N GLN A 70 11.59 6.22 -7.02
CA GLN A 70 11.20 7.49 -6.38
C GLN A 70 10.23 7.26 -5.23
N GLU A 71 9.17 6.45 -5.41
CA GLU A 71 8.24 6.10 -4.33
C GLU A 71 8.95 5.41 -3.15
N LYS A 72 9.89 4.50 -3.44
CA LYS A 72 10.70 3.83 -2.41
C LYS A 72 11.56 4.82 -1.63
N LEU A 73 12.30 5.69 -2.32
CA LEU A 73 13.17 6.69 -1.67
C LEU A 73 12.37 7.71 -0.86
N GLU A 74 11.17 8.07 -1.32
CA GLU A 74 10.25 8.92 -0.57
C GLU A 74 9.79 8.23 0.72
N GLY A 75 9.45 6.94 0.65
CA GLY A 75 9.17 6.10 1.81
C GLY A 75 10.33 6.06 2.80
N ASP A 76 11.55 5.81 2.32
CA ASP A 76 12.78 5.75 3.15
C ASP A 76 13.11 7.09 3.81
N PHE A 77 12.81 8.20 3.13
CA PHE A 77 12.96 9.56 3.66
C PHE A 77 11.92 9.86 4.75
N ARG A 78 10.64 9.55 4.51
CA ARG A 78 9.56 9.68 5.51
C ARG A 78 9.85 8.82 6.74
N PHE A 79 10.27 7.58 6.54
CA PHE A 79 10.67 6.68 7.62
C PHE A 79 11.84 7.25 8.44
N LYS A 80 12.83 7.87 7.79
CA LYS A 80 13.94 8.53 8.50
C LYS A 80 13.47 9.64 9.44
N HIS A 81 12.49 10.43 9.01
CA HIS A 81 11.91 11.47 9.86
C HIS A 81 11.12 10.89 11.04
N VAL A 82 10.38 9.80 10.82
CA VAL A 82 9.70 9.08 11.92
C VAL A 82 10.71 8.52 12.92
N GLU A 83 11.81 7.92 12.44
CA GLU A 83 12.89 7.41 13.30
C GLU A 83 13.50 8.51 14.19
N ILE A 84 13.80 9.68 13.62
CA ILE A 84 14.32 10.83 14.37
C ILE A 84 13.28 11.33 15.37
N ARG A 85 12.00 11.42 14.98
CA ARG A 85 10.92 11.87 15.85
C ARG A 85 10.72 10.94 17.05
N VAL A 86 10.74 9.63 16.83
CA VAL A 86 10.57 8.61 17.88
C VAL A 86 11.75 8.58 18.84
N ASN A 87 12.96 8.84 18.34
CA ASN A 87 14.19 8.80 19.13
C ASN A 87 14.81 10.19 19.37
N ALA A 88 13.97 11.24 19.36
CA ALA A 88 14.43 12.63 19.39
C ALA A 88 15.24 12.94 20.65
N GLU A 89 14.80 12.43 21.80
CA GLU A 89 15.47 12.61 23.07
C GLU A 89 16.87 11.95 23.08
N ALA A 90 16.98 10.70 22.63
CA ALA A 90 18.26 10.00 22.54
C ALA A 90 19.24 10.67 21.55
N ALA A 91 18.72 11.16 20.43
CA ALA A 91 19.50 11.94 19.46
C ALA A 91 19.96 13.30 20.06
N ALA A 92 19.12 13.95 20.87
CA ALA A 92 19.44 15.20 21.55
C ALA A 92 20.49 14.99 22.65
N PHE A 93 20.38 13.94 23.45
CA PHE A 93 21.38 13.57 24.48
C PHE A 93 22.77 13.36 23.88
N THR A 94 22.83 12.70 22.73
CA THR A 94 24.08 12.45 22.01
C THR A 94 24.55 13.66 21.18
N ARG A 95 23.77 14.76 21.16
CA ARG A 95 24.01 15.96 20.34
C ARG A 95 24.22 15.62 18.86
N ALA A 96 23.49 14.62 18.37
CA ALA A 96 23.65 14.06 17.02
C ALA A 96 23.06 14.95 15.91
N GLY A 97 22.68 16.21 16.19
CA GLY A 97 21.97 17.08 15.25
C GLY A 97 22.68 17.27 13.91
N LEU A 98 24.00 17.52 13.91
CA LEU A 98 24.77 17.67 12.67
C LEU A 98 24.86 16.35 11.88
N VAL A 99 25.02 15.22 12.58
CA VAL A 99 25.13 13.89 11.97
C VAL A 99 23.80 13.47 11.36
N GLU A 100 22.70 13.60 12.11
CA GLU A 100 21.36 13.26 11.63
C GLU A 100 20.90 14.22 10.52
N HIS A 101 21.28 15.51 10.57
CA HIS A 101 21.03 16.43 9.47
C HIS A 101 21.78 15.99 8.21
N SER A 102 23.08 15.66 8.28
CA SER A 102 23.85 15.19 7.12
C SER A 102 23.25 13.91 6.52
N ARG A 103 22.90 12.93 7.36
CA ARG A 103 22.26 11.67 6.92
C ARG A 103 20.89 11.91 6.26
N THR A 104 20.08 12.78 6.84
CA THR A 104 18.74 13.10 6.31
C THR A 104 18.84 13.88 5.01
N ALA A 105 19.77 14.84 4.93
CA ALA A 105 20.06 15.59 3.71
C ALA A 105 20.56 14.68 2.58
N GLN A 106 21.39 13.68 2.88
CA GLN A 106 21.83 12.70 1.87
C GLN A 106 20.67 11.88 1.31
N ARG A 107 19.75 11.41 2.17
CA ARG A 107 18.53 10.71 1.70
C ARG A 107 17.64 11.60 0.84
N LEU A 108 17.47 12.86 1.25
CA LEU A 108 16.72 13.85 0.48
C LEU A 108 17.38 14.14 -0.88
N GLN A 109 18.70 14.28 -0.91
CA GLN A 109 19.43 14.53 -2.15
C GLN A 109 19.31 13.35 -3.13
N ASN A 110 19.38 12.11 -2.63
CA ASN A 110 19.15 10.91 -3.43
C ASN A 110 17.71 10.86 -3.99
N LEU A 111 16.71 11.23 -3.18
CA LEU A 111 15.32 11.34 -3.62
C LEU A 111 15.19 12.40 -4.73
N ILE A 112 15.73 13.59 -4.51
CA ILE A 112 15.67 14.70 -5.47
C ILE A 112 16.39 14.36 -6.78
N SER A 113 17.53 13.66 -6.74
CA SER A 113 18.23 13.26 -7.96
C SER A 113 17.39 12.31 -8.79
N VAL A 114 16.75 11.30 -8.16
CA VAL A 114 15.86 10.39 -8.87
C VAL A 114 14.60 11.10 -9.37
N GLN A 115 14.04 12.02 -8.59
CA GLN A 115 12.89 12.82 -8.99
C GLN A 115 13.19 13.71 -10.20
N LYS A 116 14.37 14.34 -10.26
CA LYS A 116 14.82 15.11 -11.44
C LYS A 116 15.00 14.21 -12.66
N ASP A 117 15.60 13.04 -12.46
CA ASP A 117 15.82 12.04 -13.50
C ASP A 117 14.52 11.45 -14.05
N LEU A 118 13.49 11.35 -13.21
CA LEU A 118 12.13 10.97 -13.57
C LEU A 118 11.48 12.08 -14.41
N MET A 119 11.52 13.33 -13.92
CA MET A 119 10.96 14.50 -14.62
C MET A 119 11.56 14.68 -16.03
N ASN A 120 12.86 14.45 -16.18
CA ASN A 120 13.51 14.49 -17.50
C ASN A 120 12.99 13.40 -18.46
N GLN A 121 12.59 12.23 -17.95
CA GLN A 121 11.98 11.18 -18.76
C GLN A 121 10.50 11.44 -19.04
N GLU A 122 9.76 11.96 -18.06
CA GLU A 122 8.38 12.41 -18.25
C GLU A 122 8.29 13.48 -19.34
N LEU A 123 9.28 14.36 -19.45
CA LEU A 123 9.33 15.36 -20.51
C LEU A 123 9.32 14.71 -21.90
N TRP A 124 10.09 13.64 -22.13
CA TRP A 124 10.10 12.91 -23.40
C TRP A 124 8.78 12.20 -23.67
N LEU A 125 8.17 11.62 -22.64
CA LEU A 125 6.84 11.02 -22.74
C LEU A 125 5.80 12.08 -23.15
N TYR A 126 5.75 13.19 -22.42
CA TYR A 126 4.85 14.31 -22.69
C TYR A 126 5.08 14.90 -24.08
N PHE A 127 6.34 15.05 -24.51
CA PHE A 127 6.65 15.51 -25.85
C PHE A 127 6.12 14.54 -26.91
N GLY A 128 6.34 13.23 -26.73
CA GLY A 128 5.89 12.19 -27.65
C GLY A 128 4.36 12.11 -27.76
N THR A 129 3.64 12.18 -26.64
CA THR A 129 2.18 12.14 -26.62
C THR A 129 1.57 13.38 -27.28
N ASN A 130 2.02 14.59 -26.92
CA ASN A 130 1.52 15.82 -27.56
C ASN A 130 1.84 15.88 -29.05
N LEU A 131 3.05 15.47 -29.45
CA LEU A 131 3.41 15.41 -30.87
C LEU A 131 2.47 14.46 -31.63
N PHE A 132 2.13 13.33 -31.03
CA PHE A 132 1.17 12.38 -31.59
C PHE A 132 -0.26 12.96 -31.65
N ASP A 133 -0.73 13.70 -30.65
CA ASP A 133 -2.07 14.31 -30.72
C ASP A 133 -2.17 15.36 -31.83
N TYR A 134 -1.16 16.23 -31.97
CA TYR A 134 -1.12 17.23 -33.03
C TYR A 134 -0.99 16.61 -34.43
N LEU A 135 -0.15 15.58 -34.59
CA LEU A 135 -0.02 14.85 -35.86
C LEU A 135 -1.31 14.11 -36.24
N GLY A 136 -2.09 13.64 -35.26
CA GLY A 136 -3.39 13.01 -35.51
C GLY A 136 -4.41 13.99 -36.09
N GLY A 137 -4.39 15.25 -35.64
CA GLY A 137 -5.17 16.34 -36.23
C GLY A 137 -4.80 16.57 -37.71
N ILE A 138 -3.51 16.61 -38.03
CA ILE A 138 -3.02 16.77 -39.41
C ILE A 138 -3.39 15.56 -40.28
N LEU A 139 -3.23 14.35 -39.76
CA LEU A 139 -3.60 13.11 -40.46
C LEU A 139 -5.08 13.10 -40.85
N SER A 140 -5.95 13.61 -39.97
CA SER A 140 -7.39 13.71 -40.23
C SER A 140 -7.69 14.53 -41.49
N TYR A 141 -6.96 15.63 -41.72
CA TYR A 141 -7.09 16.43 -42.94
C TYR A 141 -6.46 15.75 -44.17
N MET A 142 -5.33 15.04 -43.99
CA MET A 142 -4.69 14.28 -45.08
C MET A 142 -5.59 13.15 -45.62
N VAL A 143 -6.29 12.45 -44.73
CA VAL A 143 -7.26 11.39 -45.10
C VAL A 143 -8.36 11.92 -46.01
N ILE A 144 -8.79 13.17 -45.81
CA ILE A 144 -9.83 13.83 -46.62
C ILE A 144 -9.25 14.37 -47.92
N ALA A 145 -7.99 14.79 -47.93
CA ALA A 145 -7.32 15.30 -49.12
C ALA A 145 -7.21 14.25 -50.24
N VAL A 146 -6.94 12.98 -49.89
CA VAL A 146 -6.77 11.88 -50.87
C VAL A 146 -7.96 11.73 -51.83
N PRO A 147 -9.21 11.54 -51.39
CA PRO A 147 -10.35 11.40 -52.29
C PRO A 147 -10.70 12.69 -53.06
N ILE A 148 -10.38 13.88 -52.51
CA ILE A 148 -10.51 15.16 -53.23
C ILE A 148 -9.55 15.20 -54.43
N PHE A 149 -8.26 14.94 -54.19
CA PHE A 149 -7.24 14.97 -55.25
C PHE A 149 -7.37 13.79 -56.23
N ALA A 150 -7.86 12.63 -55.78
CA ALA A 150 -8.20 11.50 -56.63
C ALA A 150 -9.41 11.77 -57.54
N GLY A 151 -10.15 12.86 -57.31
CA GLY A 151 -11.23 13.31 -58.17
C GLY A 151 -12.54 12.53 -57.98
N VAL A 152 -12.73 11.85 -56.85
CA VAL A 152 -13.95 11.10 -56.53
C VAL A 152 -15.16 12.02 -56.39
N TYR A 153 -14.92 13.30 -56.07
CA TYR A 153 -15.96 14.30 -55.82
C TYR A 153 -16.13 15.34 -56.94
N ARG A 154 -15.67 15.04 -58.16
CA ARG A 154 -15.70 16.00 -59.29
C ARG A 154 -17.10 16.42 -59.74
N ASP A 155 -18.11 15.61 -59.47
CA ASP A 155 -19.50 15.83 -59.91
C ASP A 155 -20.36 16.62 -58.89
N LEU A 156 -19.78 16.97 -57.73
CA LEU A 156 -20.49 17.66 -56.64
C LEU A 156 -20.36 19.18 -56.75
N SER A 157 -21.41 19.90 -56.32
CA SER A 157 -21.35 21.37 -56.23
C SER A 157 -20.36 21.83 -55.17
N ALA A 158 -19.86 23.06 -55.28
CA ALA A 158 -18.93 23.64 -54.30
C ALA A 158 -19.52 23.71 -52.87
N ALA A 159 -20.85 23.84 -52.76
CA ALA A 159 -21.56 23.83 -51.47
C ALA A 159 -21.59 22.41 -50.86
N GLU A 160 -21.96 21.39 -51.65
CA GLU A 160 -22.00 19.99 -51.20
C GLU A 160 -20.61 19.46 -50.85
N LEU A 161 -19.58 19.86 -51.61
CA LEU A 161 -18.20 19.51 -51.31
C LEU A 161 -17.74 20.11 -49.98
N SER A 162 -18.09 21.38 -49.71
CA SER A 162 -17.72 22.04 -48.45
C SER A 162 -18.43 21.41 -47.23
N GLU A 163 -19.71 21.04 -47.39
CA GLU A 163 -20.46 20.33 -46.35
C GLU A 163 -19.87 18.95 -46.05
N LEU A 164 -19.54 18.19 -47.10
CA LEU A 164 -18.93 16.86 -46.97
C LEU A 164 -17.55 16.92 -46.30
N ILE A 165 -16.72 17.90 -46.68
CA ILE A 165 -15.40 18.10 -46.07
C ILE A 165 -15.55 18.45 -44.58
N SER A 166 -16.47 19.35 -44.23
CA SER A 166 -16.72 19.72 -42.84
C SER A 166 -17.18 18.53 -42.00
N LYS A 167 -18.15 17.75 -42.51
CA LYS A 167 -18.65 16.54 -41.85
C LYS A 167 -17.55 15.48 -41.69
N ASN A 168 -16.76 15.24 -42.72
CA ASN A 168 -15.70 14.23 -42.70
C ASN A 168 -14.52 14.65 -41.81
N ALA A 169 -14.18 15.94 -41.77
CA ALA A 169 -13.18 16.50 -40.86
C ALA A 169 -13.64 16.33 -39.41
N PHE A 170 -14.90 16.67 -39.12
CA PHE A 170 -15.48 16.46 -37.80
C PHE A 170 -15.40 15.00 -37.35
N VAL A 171 -15.87 14.07 -38.21
CA VAL A 171 -15.86 12.63 -37.90
C VAL A 171 -14.44 12.08 -37.72
N SER A 172 -13.49 12.47 -38.57
CA SER A 172 -12.10 11.97 -38.52
C SER A 172 -11.36 12.51 -37.30
N ILE A 173 -11.50 13.80 -36.99
CA ILE A 173 -10.91 14.42 -35.79
C ILE A 173 -11.50 13.78 -34.53
N TYR A 174 -12.81 13.54 -34.49
CA TYR A 174 -13.45 12.91 -33.34
C TYR A 174 -12.99 11.45 -33.17
N LEU A 175 -12.82 10.72 -34.27
CA LEU A 175 -12.28 9.36 -34.24
C LEU A 175 -10.84 9.33 -33.72
N VAL A 176 -9.98 10.26 -34.17
CA VAL A 176 -8.62 10.42 -33.64
C VAL A 176 -8.65 10.75 -32.14
N ASN A 177 -9.50 11.67 -31.71
CA ASN A 177 -9.65 12.01 -30.28
C ASN A 177 -10.11 10.80 -29.45
N CYS A 178 -11.04 9.98 -29.95
CA CYS A 178 -11.41 8.71 -29.30
C CYS A 178 -10.21 7.78 -29.12
N PHE A 179 -9.32 7.70 -30.11
CA PHE A 179 -8.09 6.91 -30.01
C PHE A 179 -7.06 7.52 -29.05
N SER A 180 -6.85 8.84 -29.08
CA SER A 180 -5.98 9.54 -28.10
C SER A 180 -6.45 9.31 -26.68
N GLN A 181 -7.77 9.36 -26.43
CA GLN A 181 -8.35 9.04 -25.11
C GLN A 181 -8.01 7.62 -24.64
N ILE A 182 -7.95 6.63 -25.55
CA ILE A 182 -7.52 5.25 -25.20
C ILE A 182 -6.05 5.24 -24.78
N ILE A 183 -5.20 6.00 -25.47
CA ILE A 183 -3.78 6.11 -25.14
C ILE A 183 -3.63 6.75 -23.75
N ASP A 184 -4.36 7.81 -23.45
CA ASP A 184 -4.34 8.45 -22.12
C ASP A 184 -4.85 7.49 -21.04
N LEU A 185 -5.94 6.78 -21.32
CA LEU A 185 -6.51 5.76 -20.43
C LEU A 185 -5.52 4.64 -20.15
N SER A 186 -4.63 4.29 -21.09
CA SER A 186 -3.66 3.22 -20.89
C SER A 186 -2.70 3.52 -19.74
N SER A 187 -2.32 4.79 -19.53
CA SER A 187 -1.49 5.20 -18.40
C SER A 187 -2.22 5.00 -17.07
N SER A 188 -3.44 5.54 -16.96
CA SER A 188 -4.26 5.36 -15.76
C SER A 188 -4.57 3.89 -15.49
N LEU A 189 -4.74 3.06 -16.53
CA LEU A 189 -4.96 1.62 -16.37
C LEU A 189 -3.72 0.89 -15.85
N CYS A 190 -2.52 1.32 -16.26
CA CYS A 190 -1.26 0.85 -15.69
C CYS A 190 -1.16 1.21 -14.20
N ASP A 191 -1.53 2.44 -13.83
CA ASP A 191 -1.54 2.87 -12.42
C ASP A 191 -2.52 2.04 -11.58
N VAL A 192 -3.74 1.84 -12.08
CA VAL A 192 -4.76 0.96 -11.46
C VAL A 192 -4.19 -0.44 -11.27
N ALA A 193 -3.60 -1.05 -12.30
CA ALA A 193 -3.00 -2.38 -12.20
C ALA A 193 -1.87 -2.43 -11.15
N GLY A 194 -1.04 -1.39 -11.08
CA GLY A 194 0.03 -1.26 -10.08
C GLY A 194 -0.50 -1.13 -8.64
N TYR A 195 -1.55 -0.35 -8.42
CA TYR A 195 -2.20 -0.28 -7.10
C TYR A 195 -2.89 -1.59 -6.74
N THR A 196 -3.59 -2.21 -7.68
CA THR A 196 -4.25 -3.52 -7.47
C THR A 196 -3.24 -4.60 -7.10
N HIS A 197 -2.08 -4.68 -7.79
CA HIS A 197 -1.04 -5.65 -7.43
C HIS A 197 -0.55 -5.46 -6.00
N ARG A 198 -0.22 -4.22 -5.60
CA ARG A 198 0.26 -3.94 -4.23
C ARG A 198 -0.77 -4.24 -3.15
N ILE A 199 -2.05 -3.94 -3.42
CA ILE A 199 -3.15 -4.24 -2.50
C ILE A 199 -3.38 -5.75 -2.42
N ALA A 200 -3.37 -6.45 -3.56
CA ALA A 200 -3.53 -7.89 -3.64
C ALA A 200 -2.40 -8.64 -2.93
N GLU A 201 -1.15 -8.24 -3.15
CA GLU A 201 0.03 -8.83 -2.48
C GLU A 201 -0.08 -8.73 -0.96
N LEU A 202 -0.54 -7.59 -0.44
CA LEU A 202 -0.76 -7.45 1.00
C LEU A 202 -1.95 -8.29 1.47
N ASP A 203 -3.08 -8.29 0.76
CA ASP A 203 -4.26 -9.06 1.13
C ASP A 203 -3.96 -10.58 1.12
N GLU A 204 -3.22 -11.06 0.14
CA GLU A 204 -2.71 -12.44 0.08
C GLU A 204 -1.83 -12.75 1.29
N ALA A 205 -0.85 -11.90 1.61
CA ALA A 205 0.00 -12.08 2.78
C ALA A 205 -0.80 -12.10 4.09
N MET A 206 -1.80 -11.23 4.24
CA MET A 206 -2.69 -11.19 5.41
C MET A 206 -3.54 -12.45 5.52
N ARG A 207 -4.09 -12.96 4.41
CA ARG A 207 -4.87 -14.19 4.38
C ARG A 207 -4.01 -15.41 4.74
N CYS A 208 -2.77 -15.49 4.25
CA CYS A 208 -1.84 -16.56 4.62
C CYS A 208 -1.57 -16.58 6.13
N ILE A 209 -1.41 -15.41 6.77
CA ILE A 209 -1.21 -15.32 8.22
C ILE A 209 -2.46 -15.81 8.97
N LEU A 210 -3.65 -15.38 8.53
CA LEU A 210 -4.92 -15.79 9.16
C LEU A 210 -5.21 -17.29 9.02
N GLN A 211 -4.91 -17.88 7.85
CA GLN A 211 -5.01 -19.32 7.66
C GLN A 211 -4.05 -20.08 8.59
N GLY A 212 -2.78 -19.64 8.65
CA GLY A 212 -1.80 -20.25 9.54
C GLY A 212 -2.16 -20.18 11.03
N GLN A 213 -2.90 -19.16 11.46
CA GLN A 213 -3.42 -19.07 12.84
C GLN A 213 -4.59 -20.05 13.08
N LYS A 214 -5.49 -20.21 12.11
CA LYS A 214 -6.62 -21.13 12.22
C LYS A 214 -6.16 -22.59 12.30
N ASP A 215 -5.19 -22.97 11.48
CA ASP A 215 -4.64 -24.33 11.49
C ASP A 215 -4.01 -24.66 12.85
N GLU A 216 -3.26 -23.72 13.44
CA GLU A 216 -2.68 -23.87 14.78
C GLU A 216 -3.73 -23.94 15.91
N ASP A 217 -4.86 -23.24 15.76
CA ASP A 217 -5.97 -23.29 16.72
C ASP A 217 -6.77 -24.59 16.65
N GLU A 218 -6.91 -25.20 15.47
CA GLU A 218 -7.53 -26.52 15.32
C GLU A 218 -6.61 -27.63 15.86
N GLU A 219 -5.30 -27.60 15.57
CA GLU A 219 -4.34 -28.54 16.15
C GLU A 219 -4.35 -28.48 17.69
N ALA A 220 -4.44 -27.28 18.28
CA ALA A 220 -4.50 -27.11 19.73
C ALA A 220 -5.78 -27.68 20.38
N LYS A 221 -6.91 -27.75 19.66
CA LYS A 221 -8.17 -28.31 20.16
C LYS A 221 -8.20 -29.84 20.14
N GLU A 222 -7.41 -30.48 19.26
CA GLU A 222 -7.31 -31.94 19.19
C GLU A 222 -6.52 -32.54 20.36
N LEU A 223 -5.68 -31.73 21.02
CA LEU A 223 -4.93 -32.11 22.21
C LEU A 223 -5.84 -32.11 23.45
N GLN A 224 -5.76 -33.18 24.26
CA GLN A 224 -6.58 -33.34 25.46
C GLN A 224 -6.35 -32.20 26.48
N PRO A 225 -7.41 -31.73 27.17
CA PRO A 225 -7.29 -30.70 28.18
C PRO A 225 -6.38 -31.16 29.32
N CYS A 226 -5.24 -30.49 29.46
CA CYS A 226 -4.31 -30.66 30.59
C CYS A 226 -4.42 -29.46 31.52
N ASP A 227 -4.13 -29.63 32.81
CA ASP A 227 -3.97 -28.53 33.80
C ASP A 227 -2.75 -27.60 33.51
N ALA A 228 -2.18 -27.69 32.31
CA ALA A 228 -1.04 -26.90 31.86
C ALA A 228 -1.52 -25.70 31.04
N VAL A 229 -1.01 -24.52 31.35
CA VAL A 229 -1.21 -23.28 30.60
C VAL A 229 -0.40 -23.32 29.30
N PHE A 230 0.86 -23.76 29.40
CA PHE A 230 1.80 -23.89 28.28
C PHE A 230 2.52 -25.23 28.31
N VAL A 231 2.64 -25.86 27.15
CA VAL A 231 3.44 -27.08 26.95
C VAL A 231 4.36 -26.89 25.75
N LEU A 232 5.66 -27.07 25.98
CA LEU A 232 6.71 -27.03 24.97
C LEU A 232 7.36 -28.41 24.95
N GLU A 233 7.33 -29.08 23.79
CA GLU A 233 7.92 -30.40 23.60
C GLU A 233 8.97 -30.35 22.47
N ASP A 234 10.22 -30.67 22.84
CA ASP A 234 11.40 -30.67 21.97
C ASP A 234 11.58 -29.40 21.11
N VAL A 235 11.23 -28.25 21.69
CA VAL A 235 11.18 -26.99 20.96
C VAL A 235 12.58 -26.46 20.65
N THR A 236 12.84 -26.25 19.37
CA THR A 236 14.08 -25.63 18.88
C THR A 236 13.75 -24.28 18.23
N ILE A 237 14.35 -23.21 18.72
CA ILE A 237 14.08 -21.83 18.30
C ILE A 237 15.29 -21.28 17.55
N THR A 238 15.06 -20.77 16.35
CA THR A 238 16.07 -20.07 15.53
C THR A 238 15.66 -18.61 15.31
N ALA A 239 16.62 -17.70 15.20
CA ALA A 239 16.32 -16.31 14.92
C ALA A 239 15.82 -16.14 13.47
N PRO A 240 14.69 -15.45 13.21
CA PRO A 240 14.15 -15.23 11.87
C PRO A 240 15.18 -14.62 10.93
N GLY A 241 15.29 -15.17 9.71
CA GLY A 241 16.28 -14.72 8.71
C GLY A 241 17.70 -15.19 8.95
N SER A 242 17.96 -16.03 9.96
CA SER A 242 19.26 -16.65 10.20
C SER A 242 19.12 -18.11 10.64
N ASP A 243 20.12 -18.94 10.37
CA ASP A 243 20.17 -20.31 10.92
C ASP A 243 20.75 -20.39 12.34
N CYS A 244 20.92 -19.23 13.00
CA CYS A 244 21.42 -19.17 14.36
C CYS A 244 20.38 -19.76 15.32
N THR A 245 20.73 -20.89 15.94
CA THR A 245 19.89 -21.56 16.93
C THR A 245 20.06 -20.91 18.29
N LEU A 246 18.98 -20.35 18.83
CA LEU A 246 18.96 -19.68 20.12
C LEU A 246 18.68 -20.65 21.27
N VAL A 247 17.76 -21.58 21.05
CA VAL A 247 17.31 -22.55 22.05
C VAL A 247 17.19 -23.92 21.37
N ARG A 248 17.65 -24.98 22.02
CA ARG A 248 17.64 -26.36 21.51
C ARG A 248 16.88 -27.27 22.46
N ASN A 249 16.00 -28.11 21.92
CA ASN A 249 15.28 -29.18 22.62
C ASN A 249 14.68 -28.74 23.98
N LEU A 250 13.95 -27.62 23.97
CA LEU A 250 13.32 -27.09 25.17
C LEU A 250 12.05 -27.88 25.48
N ASN A 251 12.03 -28.50 26.66
CA ASN A 251 10.89 -29.22 27.22
C ASN A 251 10.42 -28.50 28.49
N VAL A 252 9.26 -27.86 28.45
CA VAL A 252 8.72 -27.05 29.56
C VAL A 252 7.21 -27.22 29.65
N HIS A 253 6.72 -27.47 30.87
CA HIS A 253 5.29 -27.49 31.17
C HIS A 253 5.00 -26.45 32.26
N VAL A 254 4.18 -25.46 31.94
CA VAL A 254 3.76 -24.41 32.89
C VAL A 254 2.34 -24.73 33.34
N ARG A 255 2.13 -24.92 34.64
CA ARG A 255 0.81 -25.20 35.24
C ARG A 255 0.19 -23.96 35.84
N GLU A 256 -1.12 -23.97 36.00
CA GLU A 256 -1.81 -22.89 36.72
C GLU A 256 -1.28 -22.76 38.16
N GLY A 257 -1.13 -21.52 38.64
CA GLY A 257 -0.58 -21.23 39.98
C GLY A 257 0.94 -21.39 40.12
N SER A 258 1.65 -21.82 39.06
CA SER A 258 3.11 -21.90 39.07
C SER A 258 3.75 -20.58 38.61
N ASN A 259 4.82 -20.17 39.30
CA ASN A 259 5.63 -19.01 38.92
C ASN A 259 6.95 -19.51 38.30
N LEU A 260 7.17 -19.22 37.02
CA LEU A 260 8.39 -19.59 36.30
C LEU A 260 9.27 -18.36 36.07
N LEU A 261 10.53 -18.41 36.53
CA LEU A 261 11.53 -17.38 36.27
C LEU A 261 12.49 -17.83 35.15
N ILE A 262 12.60 -17.03 34.09
CA ILE A 262 13.55 -17.26 32.98
C ILE A 262 14.72 -16.29 33.12
N THR A 263 15.91 -16.79 33.42
CA THR A 263 17.15 -16.01 33.59
C THR A 263 18.28 -16.53 32.68
N GLY A 264 19.30 -15.70 32.47
CA GLY A 264 20.46 -16.03 31.63
C GLY A 264 21.11 -14.79 30.99
N GLU A 265 22.18 -14.98 30.24
CA GLU A 265 22.95 -13.91 29.60
C GLU A 265 22.20 -13.17 28.50
N THR A 266 22.51 -11.89 28.28
CA THR A 266 21.93 -11.11 27.17
C THR A 266 22.20 -11.80 25.83
N GLY A 267 21.16 -11.99 25.02
CA GLY A 267 21.28 -12.69 23.73
C GLY A 267 21.04 -14.20 23.79
N SER A 268 20.86 -14.81 24.98
CA SER A 268 20.63 -16.26 25.13
C SER A 268 19.28 -16.79 24.63
N GLY A 269 18.43 -15.95 24.02
CA GLY A 269 17.14 -16.37 23.48
C GLY A 269 15.93 -16.25 24.43
N LYS A 270 16.07 -15.69 25.63
CA LYS A 270 14.95 -15.52 26.60
C LYS A 270 13.71 -14.86 26.00
N SER A 271 13.89 -13.70 25.37
CA SER A 271 12.78 -12.99 24.71
C SER A 271 12.24 -13.76 23.50
N SER A 272 13.05 -14.62 22.88
CA SER A 272 12.61 -15.47 21.77
C SER A 272 11.72 -16.62 22.24
N ILE A 273 11.95 -17.17 23.43
CA ILE A 273 11.03 -18.13 24.06
C ILE A 273 9.66 -17.46 24.25
N LEU A 274 9.62 -16.25 24.82
CA LEU A 274 8.38 -15.49 24.99
C LEU A 274 7.68 -15.20 23.65
N ARG A 275 8.43 -14.92 22.58
CA ARG A 275 7.87 -14.73 21.23
C ARG A 275 7.23 -16.00 20.66
N VAL A 276 7.82 -17.17 20.92
CA VAL A 276 7.21 -18.46 20.52
C VAL A 276 5.96 -18.76 21.36
N LEU A 277 6.00 -18.52 22.67
CA LEU A 277 4.83 -18.67 23.56
C LEU A 277 3.66 -17.75 23.15
N ALA A 278 3.97 -16.53 22.74
CA ALA A 278 3.00 -15.57 22.21
C ALA A 278 2.59 -15.84 20.74
N ARG A 279 3.04 -16.96 20.15
CA ARG A 279 2.84 -17.33 18.73
C ARG A 279 3.29 -16.27 17.72
N LEU A 280 4.23 -15.40 18.10
CA LEU A 280 4.83 -14.43 17.19
C LEU A 280 5.85 -15.08 16.26
N TRP A 281 6.58 -16.10 16.75
CA TRP A 281 7.56 -16.87 15.98
C TRP A 281 7.14 -18.35 15.96
N LYS A 282 7.22 -18.99 14.78
CA LYS A 282 7.07 -20.45 14.68
C LYS A 282 8.38 -21.14 15.08
N PRO A 283 8.34 -22.21 15.90
CA PRO A 283 9.53 -22.99 16.23
C PRO A 283 10.06 -23.73 14.98
N LYS A 284 11.37 -23.98 14.91
CA LYS A 284 11.98 -24.74 13.79
C LYS A 284 11.68 -26.24 13.90
N ARG A 285 11.62 -26.75 15.13
CA ARG A 285 11.28 -28.14 15.49
C ARG A 285 10.56 -28.13 16.84
N GLY A 286 9.78 -29.17 17.09
CA GLY A 286 9.00 -29.34 18.32
C GLY A 286 7.63 -28.65 18.23
N HIS A 287 6.82 -28.85 19.26
CA HIS A 287 5.44 -28.35 19.33
C HIS A 287 5.25 -27.43 20.53
N VAL A 288 4.45 -26.38 20.34
CA VAL A 288 4.05 -25.46 21.41
C VAL A 288 2.53 -25.47 21.50
N CYS A 289 2.03 -25.97 22.62
CA CYS A 289 0.61 -26.03 22.92
C CYS A 289 0.26 -24.96 23.95
N VAL A 290 -0.81 -24.22 23.68
CA VAL A 290 -1.36 -23.18 24.56
C VAL A 290 -2.81 -23.57 24.82
N PHE A 291 -3.14 -23.89 26.07
CA PHE A 291 -4.49 -24.38 26.43
C PHE A 291 -5.40 -23.27 26.96
N THR A 292 -4.83 -22.13 27.33
CA THR A 292 -5.56 -20.96 27.82
C THR A 292 -5.63 -19.88 26.74
N PRO A 293 -6.81 -19.28 26.49
CA PRO A 293 -6.94 -18.26 25.46
C PRO A 293 -6.17 -16.98 25.84
N PHE A 294 -5.68 -16.25 24.83
CA PHE A 294 -5.14 -14.91 25.04
C PHE A 294 -6.26 -13.93 25.40
N GLY A 295 -6.05 -13.12 26.44
CA GLY A 295 -7.03 -12.13 26.86
C GLY A 295 -7.07 -11.89 28.37
N PRO A 296 -8.02 -11.06 28.85
CA PRO A 296 -8.06 -10.58 30.23
C PRO A 296 -8.32 -11.66 31.27
N ARG A 297 -8.98 -12.74 30.88
CA ARG A 297 -9.28 -13.90 31.74
C ARG A 297 -8.36 -15.09 31.47
N GLY A 298 -7.34 -14.90 30.64
CA GLY A 298 -6.39 -15.95 30.27
C GLY A 298 -4.98 -15.39 30.32
N VAL A 299 -4.22 -15.52 29.22
CA VAL A 299 -2.83 -15.07 29.20
C VAL A 299 -2.71 -13.66 28.64
N LEU A 300 -1.93 -12.82 29.36
CA LEU A 300 -1.49 -11.50 28.92
C LEU A 300 0.04 -11.47 28.82
N PHE A 301 0.57 -10.94 27.72
CA PHE A 301 2.02 -10.74 27.53
C PHE A 301 2.39 -9.28 27.75
N LEU A 302 3.46 -9.05 28.51
CA LEU A 302 4.08 -7.74 28.65
C LEU A 302 5.38 -7.70 27.84
N PRO A 303 5.47 -6.85 26.80
CA PRO A 303 6.67 -6.75 25.99
C PRO A 303 7.81 -6.05 26.76
N GLN A 304 9.06 -6.35 26.40
CA GLN A 304 10.23 -5.71 27.00
C GLN A 304 10.25 -4.19 26.78
N LYS A 305 9.79 -3.73 25.61
CA LYS A 305 9.52 -2.32 25.36
C LYS A 305 8.00 -2.14 25.49
N PRO A 306 7.51 -1.40 26.49
CA PRO A 306 6.07 -1.22 26.69
C PRO A 306 5.46 -0.57 25.46
N PHE A 307 4.26 -1.02 25.08
CA PHE A 307 3.48 -0.42 24.01
C PHE A 307 2.45 0.51 24.64
N LEU A 308 2.51 1.80 24.28
CA LEU A 308 1.53 2.80 24.66
C LEU A 308 0.82 3.24 23.38
N SER A 309 -0.50 3.07 23.35
CA SER A 309 -1.33 3.45 22.21
C SER A 309 -1.54 4.98 22.20
N ASP A 310 -2.03 5.54 21.10
CA ASP A 310 -2.69 6.84 21.16
C ASP A 310 -4.05 6.65 21.88
N GLY A 311 -4.38 7.49 22.86
CA GLY A 311 -5.63 7.35 23.64
C GLY A 311 -5.69 8.13 24.94
N THR A 312 -6.71 7.87 25.76
CA THR A 312 -6.82 8.40 27.14
C THR A 312 -6.02 7.53 28.13
N LEU A 313 -5.82 7.99 29.37
CA LEU A 313 -5.15 7.18 30.39
C LEU A 313 -5.94 5.90 30.69
N ARG A 314 -7.28 5.96 30.66
CA ARG A 314 -8.14 4.78 30.75
C ARG A 314 -7.81 3.78 29.65
N GLU A 315 -7.79 4.23 28.39
CA GLU A 315 -7.50 3.38 27.23
C GLU A 315 -6.11 2.71 27.31
N GLN A 316 -5.11 3.39 27.90
CA GLN A 316 -3.79 2.78 28.14
C GLN A 316 -3.85 1.64 29.16
N VAL A 317 -4.53 1.86 30.28
CA VAL A 317 -4.57 0.88 31.39
C VAL A 317 -5.40 -0.35 31.01
N ILE A 318 -6.50 -0.15 30.29
CA ILE A 318 -7.38 -1.25 29.87
C ILE A 318 -6.90 -1.95 28.61
N TYR A 319 -5.86 -1.47 27.91
CA TYR A 319 -5.33 -2.14 26.72
C TYR A 319 -4.95 -3.60 27.06
N PRO A 320 -5.42 -4.61 26.31
CA PRO A 320 -5.97 -4.58 24.94
C PRO A 320 -7.52 -4.60 24.83
N LEU A 321 -8.28 -4.25 25.87
CA LEU A 321 -9.72 -4.52 26.02
C LEU A 321 -10.68 -3.48 25.40
N LYS A 322 -10.24 -2.74 24.37
CA LYS A 322 -10.88 -1.50 23.89
C LYS A 322 -12.40 -1.61 23.61
N GLU A 323 -12.91 -2.77 23.19
CA GLU A 323 -14.34 -2.96 22.86
C GLU A 323 -15.23 -3.34 24.05
N VAL A 324 -14.67 -3.76 25.19
CA VAL A 324 -15.45 -4.33 26.29
C VAL A 324 -16.00 -3.28 27.26
N PHE A 325 -15.42 -2.08 27.30
CA PHE A 325 -15.74 -1.06 28.31
C PHE A 325 -15.96 0.36 27.75
N PRO A 326 -16.94 0.60 26.86
CA PRO A 326 -17.22 1.96 26.40
C PRO A 326 -17.89 2.86 27.47
N ASN A 327 -18.31 2.31 28.61
CA ASN A 327 -18.82 3.05 29.77
C ASN A 327 -18.72 2.14 31.01
N SER A 328 -17.51 1.83 31.45
CA SER A 328 -17.30 1.11 32.69
C SER A 328 -17.79 2.00 33.85
N GLY A 329 -18.78 1.54 34.60
CA GLY A 329 -19.35 2.33 35.70
C GLY A 329 -18.30 2.67 36.78
N GLN A 330 -18.73 3.43 37.79
CA GLN A 330 -17.88 3.96 38.88
C GLN A 330 -16.98 2.89 39.57
N VAL A 331 -17.41 1.63 39.59
CA VAL A 331 -16.66 0.51 40.18
C VAL A 331 -15.36 0.19 39.44
N ASP A 332 -15.35 0.30 38.12
CA ASP A 332 -14.16 0.01 37.31
C ASP A 332 -13.18 1.19 37.34
N ASP A 333 -13.68 2.41 37.43
CA ASP A 333 -12.87 3.61 37.66
C ASP A 333 -12.13 3.50 38.99
N ASP A 334 -12.82 3.08 40.05
CA ASP A 334 -12.20 2.84 41.35
C ASP A 334 -11.14 1.73 41.29
N ARG A 335 -11.35 0.68 40.48
CA ARG A 335 -10.35 -0.38 40.27
C ARG A 335 -9.12 0.13 39.53
N ILE A 336 -9.30 0.96 38.51
CA ILE A 336 -8.20 1.59 37.77
C ILE A 336 -7.42 2.51 38.71
N LEU A 337 -8.10 3.36 39.49
CA LEU A 337 -7.47 4.27 40.45
C LEU A 337 -6.67 3.52 41.51
N ARG A 338 -7.23 2.45 42.09
CA ARG A 338 -6.50 1.58 43.04
C ARG A 338 -5.27 0.93 42.39
N SER A 339 -5.37 0.51 41.14
CA SER A 339 -4.24 -0.10 40.41
C SER A 339 -3.13 0.91 40.11
N LEU A 340 -3.49 2.16 39.79
CA LEU A 340 -2.56 3.27 39.64
C LEU A 340 -1.89 3.64 40.97
N GLU A 341 -2.62 3.56 42.08
CA GLU A 341 -2.07 3.79 43.41
C GLU A 341 -1.09 2.68 43.82
N MET A 342 -1.47 1.41 43.62
CA MET A 342 -0.59 0.25 43.90
C MET A 342 0.69 0.27 43.06
N SER A 343 0.65 0.83 41.84
CA SER A 343 1.83 1.00 40.99
C SER A 343 2.62 2.30 41.28
N GLY A 344 2.14 3.15 42.19
CA GLY A 344 2.78 4.42 42.53
C GLY A 344 2.66 5.49 41.44
N LEU A 345 1.73 5.34 40.50
CA LEU A 345 1.56 6.20 39.33
C LEU A 345 0.43 7.24 39.48
N THR A 346 -0.04 7.50 40.70
CA THR A 346 -1.15 8.44 40.99
C THR A 346 -0.88 9.85 40.46
N CYS A 347 0.39 10.27 40.37
CA CYS A 347 0.78 11.57 39.80
C CYS A 347 0.45 11.69 38.31
N LEU A 348 0.32 10.59 37.56
CA LEU A 348 -0.09 10.66 36.16
C LEU A 348 -1.50 11.22 36.00
N LEU A 349 -2.42 10.94 36.94
CA LEU A 349 -3.80 11.45 36.87
C LEU A 349 -3.85 12.98 36.85
N SER A 350 -2.98 13.65 37.63
CA SER A 350 -2.92 15.11 37.62
C SER A 350 -2.24 15.65 36.36
N ARG A 351 -1.26 14.95 35.80
CA ARG A 351 -0.59 15.34 34.54
C ARG A 351 -1.47 15.14 33.31
N THR A 352 -2.33 14.11 33.30
CA THR A 352 -3.22 13.82 32.18
C THR A 352 -4.54 14.58 32.24
N GLY A 353 -4.88 15.21 33.37
CA GLY A 353 -6.16 15.88 33.54
C GLY A 353 -7.33 14.91 33.79
N GLY A 354 -7.05 13.72 34.33
CA GLY A 354 -8.03 12.66 34.60
C GLY A 354 -7.86 11.42 33.71
N LEU A 355 -8.83 10.50 33.82
CA LEU A 355 -8.81 9.20 33.12
C LEU A 355 -9.20 9.31 31.64
N ASP A 356 -10.14 10.19 31.32
CA ASP A 356 -10.81 10.25 30.00
C ASP A 356 -10.36 11.45 29.15
N HIS A 357 -9.45 12.26 29.66
CA HIS A 357 -8.87 13.34 28.87
C HIS A 357 -7.92 12.77 27.81
N LYS A 358 -7.99 13.28 26.58
CA LYS A 358 -7.04 12.92 25.53
C LYS A 358 -5.69 13.53 25.84
N VAL A 359 -4.65 12.70 25.82
CA VAL A 359 -3.28 13.10 26.11
C VAL A 359 -2.43 12.86 24.87
N GLU A 360 -1.57 13.82 24.53
CA GLU A 360 -0.47 13.55 23.60
C GLU A 360 0.64 12.85 24.37
N TRP A 361 0.74 11.52 24.23
CA TRP A 361 1.74 10.68 24.91
C TRP A 361 3.19 10.90 24.44
N LYS A 362 3.44 11.90 23.59
CA LYS A 362 4.74 12.24 23.03
C LYS A 362 5.34 13.36 23.88
N TRP A 363 5.82 13.00 25.07
CA TRP A 363 6.55 13.89 25.98
C TRP A 363 8.06 13.79 25.78
#